data_AF-A0A8J8FK01-F1
#
_entry.id   AF-A0A8J8FK01-F1
#
_cell.length_a   1.000
_cell.length_b   1.000
_cell.length_c   1.000
_cell.angle_alpha   90.00
_cell.angle_beta   90.00
_cell.angle_gamma   90.00
#
_symmetry.space_group_name_H-M   'P 1'
#
loop_
_entity.id
_entity.type
_entity.pdbx_description
1 polymer ?
#
loop_
_entity_poly.entity_id
_entity_poly.type
_entity_poly.pdbx_seq_one_letter_code
_entity_poly.pdbx_strand_id
1 'polypeptide(L)'
;MSDNKDLLFELGCEELPPKSLLKLSNALLSGIEAGLKEAELNYTSAHAYASPRRLAVIINGLNTSQPDKSVEKRGPAVQAAFAEDGTPSKAAQGFARGCGVTVDQLDRLKTDKGEWLAFNQEVKGLPTEQLIPGIILKSIQQLPIAKRMRWGSYATEFVRPVHWAVLLFGKAVITTEILGLTTSNQSQGHRFHAPEKITIEQTDQYVERLKDQGKVIVDFAERQAIIQQKANTAADSVNGIAHIETDLLEEIAALNEWPVPVLGNFDSRFLDLPNEVLITT
;
A
#
# COMPACT_ATOMS: atom_id res chain seq x y z
N MET A 1 -2.95 -17.00 19.91
CA MET A 1 -3.41 -15.74 19.28
C MET A 1 -2.27 -15.29 18.40
N SER A 2 -2.53 -14.98 17.14
CA SER A 2 -1.50 -14.43 16.25
C SER A 2 -1.12 -13.03 16.76
N ASP A 3 0.18 -12.76 16.94
CA ASP A 3 0.64 -11.41 17.22
C ASP A 3 0.33 -10.51 16.02
N ASN A 4 -0.08 -9.28 16.31
CA ASN A 4 -0.48 -8.29 15.32
C ASN A 4 0.27 -6.98 15.55
N LYS A 5 0.57 -6.24 14.47
CA LYS A 5 1.15 -4.90 14.51
C LYS A 5 0.53 -4.06 13.38
N ASP A 6 0.63 -2.75 13.49
CA ASP A 6 0.21 -1.86 12.42
C ASP A 6 1.32 -1.66 11.39
N LEU A 7 0.95 -1.44 10.14
CA LEU A 7 1.87 -1.13 9.05
C LEU A 7 1.60 0.29 8.53
N LEU A 8 2.65 1.06 8.31
CA LEU A 8 2.60 2.30 7.54
C LEU A 8 3.53 2.19 6.34
N PHE A 9 3.01 2.48 5.16
CA PHE A 9 3.79 2.77 3.97
C PHE A 9 3.50 4.18 3.48
N GLU A 10 4.54 4.94 3.14
CA GLU A 10 4.44 6.22 2.43
C GLU A 10 5.44 6.24 1.28
N LEU A 11 5.00 6.75 0.13
CA LEU A 11 5.84 7.09 -1.00
C LEU A 11 5.72 8.59 -1.29
N GLY A 12 6.80 9.32 -1.10
CA GLY A 12 6.91 10.74 -1.42
C GLY A 12 7.50 11.00 -2.80
N CYS A 13 6.95 11.98 -3.50
CA CYS A 13 7.32 12.31 -4.88
C CYS A 13 7.11 13.79 -5.22
N GLU A 14 7.43 14.16 -6.46
CA GLU A 14 6.94 15.41 -7.06
C GLU A 14 5.42 15.39 -7.25
N GLU A 15 4.85 16.56 -7.56
CA GLU A 15 3.40 16.75 -7.68
C GLU A 15 2.74 15.77 -8.67
N LEU A 16 1.88 14.93 -8.11
CA LEU A 16 1.08 13.95 -8.80
C LEU A 16 -0.03 14.64 -9.61
N PRO A 17 -0.43 14.09 -10.78
CA PRO A 17 -1.54 14.65 -11.55
C PRO A 17 -2.83 14.63 -10.70
N PRO A 18 -3.50 15.78 -10.49
CA PRO A 18 -4.59 15.88 -9.51
C PRO A 18 -5.77 14.97 -9.87
N LYS A 19 -6.16 14.93 -11.15
CA LYS A 19 -7.22 14.07 -11.68
C LYS A 19 -6.95 12.56 -11.54
N SER A 20 -5.72 12.16 -11.22
CA SER A 20 -5.35 10.76 -11.03
C SER A 20 -5.02 10.42 -9.57
N LEU A 21 -4.90 11.41 -8.68
CA LEU A 21 -4.36 11.20 -7.33
C LEU A 21 -5.19 10.18 -6.53
N LEU A 22 -6.50 10.39 -6.44
CA LEU A 22 -7.39 9.51 -5.67
C LEU A 22 -7.45 8.10 -6.28
N LYS A 23 -7.48 8.01 -7.61
CA LYS A 23 -7.41 6.73 -8.33
C LYS A 23 -6.12 5.96 -8.02
N LEU A 24 -4.97 6.64 -8.00
CA LEU A 24 -3.68 6.03 -7.67
C LEU A 24 -3.62 5.59 -6.21
N SER A 25 -4.15 6.41 -5.28
CA SER A 25 -4.26 6.09 -3.86
C SER A 25 -5.06 4.82 -3.62
N ASN A 26 -6.26 4.75 -4.20
CA ASN A 26 -7.14 3.59 -4.06
C ASN A 26 -6.54 2.35 -4.71
N ALA A 27 -5.91 2.48 -5.89
CA ALA A 27 -5.24 1.36 -6.54
C ALA A 27 -4.05 0.83 -5.73
N LEU A 28 -3.29 1.70 -5.06
CA LEU A 28 -2.20 1.29 -4.17
C LEU A 28 -2.75 0.47 -3.00
N LEU A 29 -3.78 0.98 -2.31
CA LEU A 29 -4.44 0.27 -1.21
C LEU A 29 -4.96 -1.10 -1.67
N SER A 30 -5.77 -1.14 -2.74
CA SER A 30 -6.32 -2.40 -3.25
C SER A 30 -5.23 -3.39 -3.66
N GLY A 31 -4.14 -2.91 -4.24
CA GLY A 31 -2.99 -3.76 -4.58
C GLY A 31 -2.31 -4.36 -3.35
N ILE A 32 -2.18 -3.59 -2.27
CA ILE A 32 -1.60 -4.08 -1.00
C ILE A 32 -2.55 -5.09 -0.35
N GLU A 33 -3.84 -4.77 -0.25
CA GLU A 33 -4.86 -5.68 0.32
C GLU A 33 -4.92 -7.01 -0.45
N ALA A 34 -4.84 -6.97 -1.78
CA ALA A 34 -4.79 -8.17 -2.62
C ALA A 34 -3.54 -9.01 -2.31
N GLY A 35 -2.37 -8.38 -2.18
CA GLY A 35 -1.13 -9.08 -1.82
C GLY A 35 -1.14 -9.66 -0.41
N LEU A 36 -1.72 -8.96 0.57
CA LEU A 36 -1.92 -9.46 1.92
C LEU A 36 -2.84 -10.68 1.94
N LYS A 37 -3.93 -10.63 1.16
CA LYS A 37 -4.86 -11.74 0.99
C LYS A 37 -4.20 -12.96 0.34
N GLU A 38 -3.42 -12.77 -0.73
CA GLU A 38 -2.62 -13.84 -1.37
C GLU A 38 -1.64 -14.47 -0.37
N ALA A 39 -1.09 -13.66 0.54
CA ALA A 39 -0.21 -14.10 1.60
C ALA A 39 -0.93 -14.69 2.83
N GLU A 40 -2.27 -14.73 2.86
CA GLU A 40 -3.07 -15.17 4.01
C GLU A 40 -2.76 -14.39 5.31
N LEU A 41 -2.41 -13.11 5.17
CA LEU A 41 -2.20 -12.19 6.29
C LEU A 41 -3.48 -11.41 6.56
N ASN A 42 -4.10 -11.64 7.70
CA ASN A 42 -5.30 -10.92 8.12
C ASN A 42 -4.93 -9.60 8.81
N TYR A 43 -5.84 -8.64 8.73
CA TYR A 43 -5.76 -7.33 9.36
C TYR A 43 -7.15 -6.86 9.78
N THR A 44 -7.20 -5.82 10.61
CA THR A 44 -8.47 -5.28 11.15
C THR A 44 -9.08 -4.22 10.24
N SER A 45 -8.26 -3.28 9.76
CA SER A 45 -8.69 -2.24 8.84
C SER A 45 -7.52 -1.73 8.00
N ALA A 46 -7.84 -1.10 6.88
CA ALA A 46 -6.87 -0.49 5.98
C ALA A 46 -7.40 0.87 5.50
N HIS A 47 -6.52 1.87 5.42
CA HIS A 47 -6.87 3.22 4.99
C HIS A 47 -5.81 3.78 4.05
N ALA A 48 -6.25 4.42 2.97
CA ALA A 48 -5.38 5.11 2.04
C ALA A 48 -5.36 6.61 2.35
N TYR A 49 -4.18 7.21 2.25
CA TYR A 49 -3.96 8.64 2.36
C TYR A 49 -3.27 9.17 1.11
N ALA A 50 -3.62 10.38 0.70
CA ALA A 50 -3.03 10.97 -0.50
C ALA A 50 -2.97 12.49 -0.39
N SER A 51 -1.79 13.05 -0.68
CA SER A 51 -1.59 14.49 -0.89
C SER A 51 -0.91 14.70 -2.26
N PRO A 52 -0.88 15.93 -2.80
CA PRO A 52 -0.23 16.23 -4.08
C PRO A 52 1.14 15.58 -4.27
N ARG A 53 1.90 15.37 -3.19
CA ARG A 53 3.27 14.86 -3.22
C ARG A 53 3.45 13.50 -2.55
N ARG A 54 2.38 12.80 -2.16
CA ARG A 54 2.51 11.51 -1.47
C ARG A 54 1.31 10.58 -1.67
N LEU A 55 1.61 9.29 -1.68
CA LEU A 55 0.64 8.22 -1.48
C LEU A 55 1.04 7.44 -0.23
N ALA A 56 0.09 7.13 0.64
CA ALA A 56 0.35 6.36 1.84
C ALA A 56 -0.79 5.40 2.17
N VAL A 57 -0.46 4.33 2.89
CA VAL A 57 -1.40 3.32 3.34
C VAL A 57 -1.07 2.96 4.79
N ILE A 58 -2.10 2.92 5.64
CA ILE A 58 -2.02 2.36 6.98
C ILE A 58 -2.86 1.08 7.02
N ILE A 59 -2.27 -0.01 7.51
CA ILE A 59 -2.96 -1.28 7.79
C ILE A 59 -2.91 -1.51 9.30
N ASN A 60 -4.07 -1.60 9.94
CA ASN A 60 -4.16 -1.79 11.39
C ASN A 60 -4.35 -3.26 11.76
N GLY A 61 -3.67 -3.70 12.82
CA GLY A 61 -3.81 -5.05 13.36
C GLY A 61 -3.40 -6.16 12.38
N LEU A 62 -2.36 -5.93 11.57
CA LEU A 62 -1.84 -6.88 10.60
C LEU A 62 -1.07 -8.01 11.30
N ASN A 63 -1.34 -9.27 10.94
CA ASN A 63 -0.61 -10.42 11.47
C ASN A 63 0.91 -10.28 11.28
N THR A 64 1.71 -10.74 12.25
CA THR A 64 3.17 -10.68 12.19
C THR A 64 3.83 -11.77 11.35
N SER A 65 3.09 -12.82 10.99
CA SER A 65 3.56 -13.89 10.12
C SER A 65 2.39 -14.55 9.41
N GLN A 66 2.70 -15.23 8.30
CA GLN A 66 1.76 -16.13 7.65
C GLN A 66 1.42 -17.31 8.58
N PRO A 67 0.26 -17.94 8.40
CA PRO A 67 -0.02 -19.22 9.04
C PRO A 67 0.93 -20.30 8.52
N ASP A 68 1.31 -21.22 9.42
CA ASP A 68 1.98 -22.46 9.03
C ASP A 68 1.04 -23.30 8.16
N LYS A 69 1.59 -23.97 7.15
CA LYS A 69 0.83 -24.81 6.22
C LYS A 69 1.26 -26.26 6.34
N SER A 70 0.31 -27.18 6.42
CA SER A 70 0.58 -28.61 6.21
C SER A 70 0.41 -28.93 4.72
N VAL A 71 1.48 -29.39 4.09
CA VAL A 71 1.48 -29.81 2.69
C VAL A 71 1.60 -31.33 2.65
N GLU A 72 0.53 -32.00 2.23
CA GLU A 72 0.54 -33.43 1.95
C GLU A 72 1.03 -33.67 0.52
N LYS A 73 2.17 -34.35 0.37
CA LYS A 73 2.65 -34.84 -0.91
C LYS A 73 2.27 -36.31 -1.04
N ARG A 74 1.55 -36.67 -2.10
CA ARG A 74 1.18 -38.05 -2.38
C ARG A 74 2.24 -38.72 -3.25
N GLY A 75 2.75 -39.83 -2.77
CA GLY A 75 3.70 -40.70 -3.45
C GLY A 75 3.02 -41.84 -4.23
N PRO A 76 3.79 -42.87 -4.63
CA PRO A 76 3.25 -44.02 -5.35
C PRO A 76 2.26 -44.83 -4.48
N ALA A 77 1.36 -45.58 -5.14
CA ALA A 77 0.48 -46.53 -4.46
C ALA A 77 1.32 -47.55 -3.69
N VAL A 78 0.91 -47.92 -2.47
CA VAL A 78 1.65 -48.85 -1.61
C VAL A 78 1.95 -50.17 -2.32
N GLN A 79 1.00 -50.66 -3.12
CA GLN A 79 1.17 -51.89 -3.92
C GLN A 79 2.31 -51.80 -4.96
N ALA A 80 2.63 -50.59 -5.44
CA ALA A 80 3.74 -50.33 -6.37
C ALA A 80 4.99 -49.76 -5.66
N ALA A 81 4.89 -49.48 -4.36
CA ALA A 81 5.95 -48.88 -3.57
C ALA A 81 6.88 -49.93 -2.95
N PHE A 82 6.43 -51.18 -2.80
CA PHE A 82 7.21 -52.28 -2.22
C PHE A 82 7.13 -53.51 -3.11
N ALA A 83 8.23 -54.25 -3.24
CA ALA A 83 8.24 -55.57 -3.86
C ALA A 83 7.66 -56.63 -2.90
N GLU A 84 7.42 -57.85 -3.39
CA GLU A 84 6.85 -58.96 -2.58
C GLU A 84 7.70 -59.31 -1.35
N ASP A 85 9.01 -59.06 -1.39
CA ASP A 85 9.95 -59.25 -0.27
C ASP A 85 9.98 -58.08 0.74
N GLY A 86 9.14 -57.05 0.52
CA GLY A 86 9.07 -55.85 1.33
C GLY A 86 10.12 -54.78 1.01
N THR A 87 10.99 -55.00 0.01
CA THR A 87 11.99 -54.00 -0.38
C THR A 87 11.34 -52.78 -1.06
N PRO A 88 11.73 -51.54 -0.68
CA PRO A 88 11.21 -50.34 -1.33
C PRO A 88 11.59 -50.26 -2.80
N SER A 89 10.60 -49.99 -3.66
CA SER A 89 10.82 -49.80 -5.09
C SER A 89 11.61 -48.52 -5.37
N LYS A 90 12.22 -48.41 -6.57
CA LYS A 90 12.94 -47.20 -6.99
C LYS A 90 12.05 -45.95 -6.94
N ALA A 91 10.75 -46.10 -7.20
CA ALA A 91 9.79 -45.00 -7.13
C ALA A 91 9.56 -44.54 -5.68
N ALA A 92 9.43 -45.47 -4.73
CA ALA A 92 9.31 -45.13 -3.31
C ALA A 92 10.59 -44.46 -2.78
N GLN A 93 11.76 -44.99 -3.13
CA GLN A 93 13.06 -44.41 -2.75
C GLN A 93 13.26 -43.01 -3.36
N GLY A 94 12.89 -42.83 -4.63
CA GLY A 94 12.96 -41.53 -5.31
C GLY A 94 12.02 -40.50 -4.69
N PHE A 95 10.79 -40.92 -4.34
CA PHE A 95 9.83 -40.05 -3.66
C PHE A 95 10.31 -39.63 -2.26
N ALA A 96 10.77 -40.59 -1.45
CA ALA A 96 11.34 -40.31 -0.13
C ALA A 96 12.51 -39.32 -0.21
N ARG A 97 13.44 -39.57 -1.15
CA ARG A 97 14.58 -38.68 -1.41
C ARG A 97 14.16 -37.27 -1.84
N GLY A 98 13.14 -37.16 -2.70
CA GLY A 98 12.57 -35.87 -3.11
C GLY A 98 11.89 -35.11 -1.96
N CYS A 99 11.47 -35.83 -0.92
CA CYS A 99 10.92 -35.27 0.32
C CYS A 99 11.98 -35.05 1.41
N GLY A 100 13.24 -35.46 1.19
CA GLY A 100 14.34 -35.33 2.15
C GLY A 100 14.27 -36.31 3.32
N VAL A 101 13.51 -37.39 3.20
CA VAL A 101 13.28 -38.40 4.24
C VAL A 101 13.59 -39.81 3.75
N THR A 102 13.60 -40.79 4.65
CA THR A 102 13.71 -42.21 4.30
C THR A 102 12.33 -42.82 4.05
N VAL A 103 12.26 -43.98 3.37
CA VAL A 103 10.96 -44.60 3.00
C VAL A 103 10.16 -45.00 4.24
N ASP A 104 10.83 -45.38 5.33
CA ASP A 104 10.24 -45.72 6.63
C ASP A 104 9.63 -44.52 7.37
N GLN A 105 9.98 -43.30 6.97
CA GLN A 105 9.44 -42.05 7.51
C GLN A 105 8.22 -41.54 6.71
N LEU A 106 7.77 -42.28 5.70
CA LEU A 106 6.59 -41.93 4.91
C LEU A 106 5.32 -42.47 5.55
N ASP A 107 4.30 -41.64 5.57
CA ASP A 107 2.96 -42.00 6.00
C ASP A 107 2.23 -42.84 4.94
N ARG A 108 1.12 -43.47 5.34
CA ARG A 108 0.19 -44.15 4.42
C ARG A 108 -1.15 -43.43 4.40
N LEU A 109 -1.54 -42.99 3.21
CA LEU A 109 -2.84 -42.36 2.96
C LEU A 109 -3.80 -43.39 2.36
N LYS A 110 -4.86 -43.73 3.10
CA LYS A 110 -5.97 -44.57 2.62
C LYS A 110 -7.05 -43.70 1.99
N THR A 111 -7.46 -44.07 0.78
CA THR A 111 -8.65 -43.49 0.12
C THR A 111 -9.49 -44.61 -0.49
N ASP A 112 -10.70 -44.32 -0.94
CA ASP A 112 -11.60 -45.32 -1.53
C ASP A 112 -11.02 -46.04 -2.77
N LYS A 113 -9.96 -45.47 -3.36
CA LYS A 113 -9.28 -46.00 -4.54
C LYS A 113 -8.02 -46.84 -4.21
N GLY A 114 -7.65 -47.01 -2.93
CA GLY A 114 -6.44 -47.76 -2.51
C GLY A 114 -5.63 -47.12 -1.35
N GLU A 115 -4.38 -47.54 -1.19
CA GLU A 115 -3.44 -46.99 -0.20
C GLU A 115 -2.21 -46.42 -0.93
N TRP A 116 -1.75 -45.22 -0.54
CA TRP A 116 -0.59 -44.54 -1.12
C TRP A 116 0.41 -44.17 -0.05
N LEU A 117 1.69 -44.11 -0.42
CA LEU A 117 2.66 -43.40 0.40
C LEU A 117 2.35 -41.91 0.39
N ALA A 118 2.53 -41.25 1.52
CA ALA A 118 2.35 -39.82 1.68
C ALA A 118 3.48 -39.23 2.52
N PHE A 119 3.76 -37.96 2.30
CA PHE A 119 4.66 -37.19 3.14
C PHE A 119 3.96 -35.90 3.56
N ASN A 120 3.76 -35.75 4.86
CA ASN A 120 3.21 -34.54 5.46
C ASN A 120 4.36 -33.61 5.85
N GLN A 121 4.43 -32.46 5.21
CA GLN A 121 5.43 -31.44 5.50
C GLN A 121 4.76 -30.23 6.15
N GLU A 122 5.15 -29.90 7.37
CA GLU A 122 4.89 -28.57 7.91
C GLU A 122 5.81 -27.55 7.26
N VAL A 123 5.22 -26.59 6.55
CA VAL A 123 5.88 -25.41 6.00
C VAL A 123 5.61 -24.25 6.93
N LYS A 124 6.65 -23.77 7.60
CA LYS A 124 6.54 -22.58 8.47
C LYS A 124 6.22 -21.35 7.64
N GLY A 125 5.25 -20.56 8.13
CA GLY A 125 4.89 -19.29 7.52
C GLY A 125 6.06 -18.30 7.55
N LEU A 126 6.09 -17.36 6.60
CA LEU A 126 7.11 -16.32 6.59
C LEU A 126 6.70 -15.15 7.50
N PRO A 127 7.67 -14.47 8.15
CA PRO A 127 7.41 -13.21 8.83
C PRO A 127 6.88 -12.15 7.87
N THR A 128 5.90 -11.36 8.31
CA THR A 128 5.29 -10.29 7.51
C THR A 128 6.32 -9.31 6.98
N GLU A 129 7.33 -8.96 7.79
CA GLU A 129 8.42 -8.05 7.41
C GLU A 129 9.19 -8.51 6.15
N GLN A 130 9.24 -9.82 5.87
CA GLN A 130 9.89 -10.36 4.67
C GLN A 130 9.01 -10.28 3.42
N LEU A 131 7.69 -10.21 3.58
CA LEU A 131 6.71 -10.27 2.49
C LEU A 131 6.29 -8.88 2.01
N ILE A 132 6.18 -7.94 2.95
CA ILE A 132 5.64 -6.60 2.71
C ILE A 132 6.39 -5.82 1.62
N PRO A 133 7.75 -5.83 1.57
CA PRO A 133 8.47 -5.16 0.48
C PRO A 133 8.03 -5.63 -0.91
N GLY A 134 7.89 -6.95 -1.10
CA GLY A 134 7.47 -7.54 -2.37
C GLY A 134 6.02 -7.18 -2.73
N ILE A 135 5.13 -7.20 -1.74
CA ILE A 135 3.72 -6.80 -1.91
C ILE A 135 3.65 -5.35 -2.38
N ILE A 136 4.29 -4.42 -1.67
CA ILE A 136 4.29 -2.98 -2.00
C ILE A 136 4.86 -2.74 -3.39
N LEU A 137 5.99 -3.36 -3.75
CA LEU A 137 6.59 -3.22 -5.06
C LEU A 137 5.66 -3.70 -6.18
N LYS A 138 5.01 -4.86 -5.99
CA LYS A 138 4.00 -5.39 -6.93
C LYS A 138 2.82 -4.42 -7.07
N SER A 139 2.32 -3.86 -5.96
CA SER A 139 1.23 -2.87 -5.98
C SER A 139 1.61 -1.60 -6.73
N ILE A 140 2.80 -1.05 -6.50
CA ILE A 140 3.32 0.13 -7.22
C ILE A 140 3.46 -0.16 -8.73
N GLN A 141 3.97 -1.34 -9.09
CA GLN A 141 4.11 -1.75 -10.48
C GLN A 141 2.76 -1.87 -11.20
N GLN A 142 1.68 -2.21 -10.48
CA GLN A 142 0.34 -2.37 -11.04
C GLN A 142 -0.49 -1.07 -11.07
N LEU A 143 0.03 0.04 -10.56
CA LEU A 143 -0.70 1.31 -10.55
C LEU A 143 -1.11 1.73 -11.98
N PRO A 144 -2.35 2.25 -12.16
CA PRO A 144 -2.91 2.65 -13.44
C PRO A 144 -2.34 4.00 -13.91
N ILE A 145 -1.03 4.03 -14.19
CA ILE A 145 -0.29 5.21 -14.62
C ILE A 145 -0.30 5.27 -16.14
N ALA A 146 -0.96 6.29 -16.71
CA ALA A 146 -1.08 6.44 -18.17
C ALA A 146 0.27 6.65 -18.86
N LYS A 147 1.19 7.39 -18.23
CA LYS A 147 2.55 7.64 -18.71
C LYS A 147 3.53 7.56 -17.55
N ARG A 148 4.39 6.54 -17.59
CA ARG A 148 5.50 6.41 -16.65
C ARG A 148 6.67 7.25 -17.13
N MET A 149 7.42 7.80 -16.19
CA MET A 149 8.60 8.62 -16.43
C MET A 149 9.82 7.91 -15.83
N ARG A 150 10.93 8.00 -16.55
CA ARG A 150 12.28 7.76 -16.02
C ARG A 150 12.93 9.10 -15.75
N TRP A 151 13.79 9.19 -14.74
CA TRP A 151 14.49 10.43 -14.41
C TRP A 151 15.98 10.16 -14.20
N GLY A 152 16.79 11.14 -14.59
CA GLY A 152 18.26 11.03 -14.55
C GLY A 152 18.76 9.79 -15.30
N SER A 153 19.68 9.06 -14.67
CA SER A 153 20.22 7.79 -15.18
C SER A 153 19.54 6.55 -14.59
N TYR A 154 18.45 6.71 -13.83
CA TYR A 154 17.79 5.59 -13.16
C TYR A 154 16.97 4.75 -14.14
N ALA A 155 16.93 3.43 -13.91
CA ALA A 155 16.06 2.50 -14.63
C ALA A 155 14.62 2.49 -14.11
N THR A 156 14.42 3.02 -12.89
CA THR A 156 13.15 3.07 -12.20
C THR A 156 12.13 3.96 -12.92
N GLU A 157 10.89 3.49 -12.96
CA GLU A 157 9.77 4.16 -13.60
C GLU A 157 8.63 4.41 -12.61
N PHE A 158 8.16 5.65 -12.56
CA PHE A 158 6.99 6.06 -11.79
C PHE A 158 6.31 7.26 -12.46
N VAL A 159 5.14 7.68 -12.00
CA VAL A 159 4.40 8.82 -12.58
C VAL A 159 5.17 10.14 -12.42
N ARG A 160 6.00 10.24 -11.38
CA ARG A 160 6.80 11.41 -11.02
C ARG A 160 8.10 10.96 -10.33
N PRO A 161 9.17 11.78 -10.31
CA PRO A 161 10.35 11.49 -9.51
C PRO A 161 9.99 11.29 -8.03
N VAL A 162 10.48 10.20 -7.43
CA VAL A 162 10.31 9.89 -6.00
C VAL A 162 11.46 10.45 -5.17
N HIS A 163 11.19 10.78 -3.91
CA HIS A 163 12.15 11.47 -3.03
C HIS A 163 12.37 10.81 -1.68
N TRP A 164 11.33 10.19 -1.10
CA TRP A 164 11.46 9.43 0.15
C TRP A 164 10.46 8.28 0.18
N ALA A 165 10.76 7.28 1.01
CA ALA A 165 9.86 6.18 1.30
C ALA A 165 9.87 5.90 2.80
N VAL A 166 8.70 5.82 3.41
CA VAL A 166 8.52 5.40 4.80
C VAL A 166 7.97 3.99 4.81
N LEU A 167 8.55 3.10 5.63
CA LEU A 167 8.00 1.77 5.84
C LEU A 167 8.21 1.35 7.29
N LEU A 168 7.13 1.34 8.06
CA LEU A 168 7.10 0.97 9.47
C LEU A 168 6.19 -0.23 9.69
N PHE A 169 6.62 -1.14 10.57
CA PHE A 169 5.79 -2.21 11.11
C PHE A 169 5.85 -2.18 12.65
N GLY A 170 4.79 -1.67 13.26
CA GLY A 170 4.79 -1.18 14.63
C GLY A 170 5.77 -0.02 14.78
N LYS A 171 6.84 -0.23 15.56
CA LYS A 171 7.94 0.75 15.78
C LYS A 171 9.18 0.47 14.91
N ALA A 172 9.21 -0.66 14.22
CA ALA A 172 10.39 -1.11 13.49
C ALA A 172 10.35 -0.58 12.05
N VAL A 173 11.48 -0.07 11.56
CA VAL A 173 11.67 0.23 10.14
C VAL A 173 11.96 -1.08 9.40
N ILE A 174 11.13 -1.42 8.41
CA ILE A 174 11.49 -2.47 7.45
C ILE A 174 12.43 -1.82 6.44
N THR A 175 13.73 -2.12 6.54
CA THR A 175 14.75 -1.57 5.64
C THR A 175 14.74 -2.34 4.32
N THR A 176 14.31 -1.69 3.24
CA THR A 176 14.25 -2.23 1.89
C THR A 176 14.43 -1.12 0.87
N GLU A 177 14.60 -1.47 -0.41
CA GLU A 177 14.60 -0.51 -1.50
C GLU A 177 13.21 -0.46 -2.17
N ILE A 178 12.64 0.74 -2.30
CA ILE A 178 11.43 1.01 -3.08
C ILE A 178 11.77 2.09 -4.10
N LEU A 179 11.69 1.74 -5.39
CA LEU A 179 11.97 2.67 -6.49
C LEU A 179 13.33 3.39 -6.39
N GLY A 180 14.38 2.68 -5.93
CA GLY A 180 15.72 3.23 -5.73
C GLY A 180 15.92 4.00 -4.42
N LEU A 181 14.93 4.02 -3.53
CA LEU A 181 14.98 4.68 -2.24
C LEU A 181 15.05 3.65 -1.10
N THR A 182 16.01 3.80 -0.19
CA THR A 182 15.99 3.05 1.07
C THR A 182 14.88 3.56 1.98
N THR A 183 14.00 2.68 2.43
CA THR A 183 12.92 3.01 3.35
C THR A 183 13.46 3.43 4.71
N SER A 184 12.75 4.36 5.36
CA SER A 184 13.09 4.86 6.69
C SER A 184 11.83 5.17 7.51
N ASN A 185 11.99 5.86 8.63
CA ASN A 185 10.90 6.45 9.40
C ASN A 185 10.78 7.98 9.20
N GLN A 186 11.42 8.53 8.17
CA GLN A 186 11.49 9.96 7.90
C GLN A 186 10.52 10.33 6.78
N SER A 187 9.45 11.03 7.14
CA SER A 187 8.56 11.71 6.20
C SER A 187 9.05 13.15 5.95
N GLN A 188 8.34 13.89 5.09
CA GLN A 188 8.58 15.30 4.83
C GLN A 188 7.31 16.12 5.04
N GLY A 189 7.46 17.29 5.66
CA GLY A 189 6.40 18.29 5.74
C GLY A 189 6.17 19.03 4.43
N HIS A 190 5.35 20.08 4.50
CA HIS A 190 4.99 20.91 3.37
C HIS A 190 6.22 21.62 2.79
N ARG A 191 6.37 21.59 1.46
CA ARG A 191 7.53 22.15 0.72
C ARG A 191 7.96 23.57 1.11
N PHE A 192 7.02 24.40 1.54
CA PHE A 192 7.22 25.82 1.79
C PHE A 192 6.87 26.19 3.23
N HIS A 193 5.79 25.63 3.78
CA HIS A 193 5.31 26.03 5.09
C HIS A 193 5.99 25.31 6.26
N ALA A 194 6.59 24.13 6.03
CA ALA A 194 7.32 23.31 6.99
C ALA A 194 8.22 22.29 6.24
N PRO A 195 9.31 22.74 5.59
CA PRO A 195 10.13 21.90 4.70
C PRO A 195 10.97 20.84 5.41
N GLU A 196 10.93 20.80 6.74
CA GLU A 196 11.72 19.88 7.55
C GLU A 196 11.23 18.42 7.43
N LYS A 197 12.17 17.51 7.72
CA LYS A 197 11.85 16.09 7.86
C LYS A 197 11.07 15.86 9.16
N ILE A 198 10.14 14.92 9.11
CA ILE A 198 9.30 14.55 10.25
C ILE A 198 9.55 13.09 10.56
N THR A 199 10.01 12.81 11.77
CA THR A 199 10.21 11.44 12.25
C THR A 199 8.87 10.85 12.67
N ILE A 200 8.53 9.68 12.14
CA ILE A 200 7.36 8.91 12.52
C ILE A 200 7.82 7.73 13.38
N GLU A 201 7.53 7.74 14.68
CA GLU A 201 8.01 6.67 15.58
C GLU A 201 7.04 5.49 15.63
N GLN A 202 5.76 5.77 15.38
CA GLN A 202 4.66 4.82 15.38
C GLN A 202 3.66 5.19 14.28
N THR A 203 2.97 4.18 13.77
CA THR A 203 1.98 4.29 12.68
C THR A 203 0.84 5.25 13.01
N ASP A 204 0.31 5.19 14.24
CA ASP A 204 -0.80 6.03 14.74
C ASP A 204 -0.48 7.53 14.81
N GLN A 205 0.81 7.88 14.88
CA GLN A 205 1.27 9.27 14.91
C GLN A 205 1.31 9.92 13.52
N TYR A 206 1.20 9.14 12.44
CA TYR A 206 1.46 9.60 11.08
C TYR A 206 0.60 10.81 10.68
N VAL A 207 -0.71 10.70 10.85
CA VAL A 207 -1.66 11.74 10.44
C VAL A 207 -1.48 13.01 11.25
N GLU A 208 -1.50 12.89 12.58
CA GLU A 208 -1.41 14.04 13.49
C GLU A 208 -0.05 14.75 13.40
N ARG A 209 1.07 14.01 13.33
CA ARG A 209 2.40 14.65 13.17
C ARG A 209 2.52 15.41 11.86
N LEU A 210 2.02 14.84 10.75
CA LEU A 210 2.04 15.53 9.46
C LEU A 210 1.16 16.78 9.46
N LYS A 211 0.01 16.73 10.14
CA LYS A 211 -0.88 17.87 10.28
C LYS A 211 -0.26 18.97 11.13
N ASP A 212 0.17 18.64 12.35
CA ASP A 212 0.61 19.62 13.36
C ASP A 212 2.00 20.20 13.07
N GLN A 213 2.95 19.34 12.69
CA GLN A 213 4.34 19.74 12.48
C GLN A 213 4.63 19.97 11.00
N GLY A 214 4.04 19.17 10.12
CA GLY A 214 4.29 19.22 8.69
C GLY A 214 3.41 20.18 7.92
N LYS A 215 2.30 20.67 8.50
CA LYS A 215 1.27 21.39 7.75
C LYS A 215 0.83 20.60 6.51
N VAL A 216 0.51 19.33 6.70
CA VAL A 216 0.03 18.43 5.65
C VAL A 216 -1.20 17.70 6.18
N ILE A 217 -2.37 17.96 5.61
CA ILE A 217 -3.60 17.23 5.94
C ILE A 217 -3.65 16.03 5.02
N VAL A 218 -3.13 14.86 5.41
CA VAL A 218 -2.97 13.72 4.48
C VAL A 218 -4.26 13.00 4.10
N ASP A 219 -5.29 13.09 4.94
CA ASP A 219 -6.60 12.51 4.65
C ASP A 219 -7.32 13.38 3.60
N PHE A 220 -7.67 12.75 2.48
CA PHE A 220 -8.24 13.45 1.33
C PHE A 220 -9.65 13.97 1.62
N ALA A 221 -10.48 13.17 2.31
CA ALA A 221 -11.85 13.54 2.64
C ALA A 221 -11.87 14.63 3.72
N GLU A 222 -11.02 14.53 4.75
CA GLU A 222 -10.84 15.60 5.72
C GLU A 222 -10.43 16.91 5.02
N ARG A 223 -9.49 16.83 4.06
CA ARG A 223 -9.03 18.00 3.32
C ARG A 223 -10.14 18.63 2.49
N GLN A 224 -10.96 17.85 1.79
CA GLN A 224 -12.12 18.34 1.05
C GLN A 224 -13.11 19.07 1.96
N ALA A 225 -13.44 18.49 3.12
CA ALA A 225 -14.34 19.10 4.09
C ALA A 225 -13.79 20.45 4.59
N ILE A 226 -12.49 20.50 4.91
CA ILE A 226 -11.83 21.75 5.34
C ILE A 226 -11.84 22.80 4.24
N ILE A 227 -11.56 22.42 2.98
CA ILE A 227 -11.60 23.35 1.85
C ILE A 227 -13.01 23.93 1.70
N GLN A 228 -14.04 23.07 1.70
CA GLN A 228 -15.42 23.50 1.57
C GLN A 228 -15.84 24.44 2.70
N GLN A 229 -15.53 24.09 3.95
CA GLN A 229 -15.82 24.93 5.11
C GLN A 229 -15.13 26.29 5.01
N LYS A 230 -13.84 26.31 4.68
CA LYS A 230 -13.04 27.53 4.57
C LYS A 230 -13.50 28.42 3.41
N ALA A 231 -13.89 27.83 2.28
CA ALA A 231 -14.42 28.56 1.13
C ALA A 231 -15.76 29.23 1.47
N ASN A 232 -16.68 28.50 2.10
CA ASN A 232 -17.96 29.07 2.57
C ASN A 232 -17.72 30.21 3.56
N THR A 233 -16.85 30.02 4.55
CA THR A 233 -16.50 31.06 5.54
C THR A 233 -15.92 32.32 4.86
N ALA A 234 -15.06 32.15 3.85
CA ALA A 234 -14.50 33.27 3.11
C ALA A 234 -15.57 34.01 2.28
N ALA A 235 -16.49 33.29 1.64
CA ALA A 235 -17.60 33.88 0.89
C ALA A 235 -18.57 34.64 1.81
N ASP A 236 -18.95 34.05 2.95
CA ASP A 236 -19.84 34.67 3.93
C ASP A 236 -19.28 36.00 4.45
N SER A 237 -17.95 36.11 4.59
CA SER A 237 -17.28 37.34 5.05
C SER A 237 -17.49 38.55 4.14
N VAL A 238 -17.88 38.32 2.88
CA VAL A 238 -18.23 39.36 1.90
C VAL A 238 -19.70 39.32 1.48
N ASN A 239 -20.54 38.61 2.23
CA ASN A 239 -21.94 38.33 1.87
C ASN A 239 -22.09 37.66 0.49
N GLY A 240 -21.08 36.89 0.08
CA GLY A 240 -21.08 36.10 -1.15
C GLY A 240 -21.57 34.68 -0.91
N ILE A 241 -21.71 33.93 -2.00
CA ILE A 241 -22.03 32.50 -1.98
C ILE A 241 -20.89 31.77 -2.68
N ALA A 242 -20.29 30.78 -2.01
CA ALA A 242 -19.26 29.96 -2.64
C ALA A 242 -19.91 29.02 -3.67
N HIS A 243 -19.50 29.14 -4.93
CA HIS A 243 -19.86 28.17 -5.97
C HIS A 243 -18.88 27.00 -5.92
N ILE A 244 -19.30 25.87 -5.35
CA ILE A 244 -18.45 24.70 -5.11
C ILE A 244 -19.00 23.51 -5.88
N GLU A 245 -18.32 23.15 -6.96
CA GLU A 245 -18.58 21.93 -7.72
C GLU A 245 -17.74 20.78 -7.17
N THR A 246 -18.31 19.58 -7.13
CA THR A 246 -17.65 18.40 -6.53
C THR A 246 -16.33 18.07 -7.21
N ASP A 247 -16.31 18.06 -8.54
CA ASP A 247 -15.11 17.72 -9.33
C ASP A 247 -14.00 18.75 -9.12
N LEU A 248 -14.37 20.04 -9.02
CA LEU A 248 -13.42 21.12 -8.70
C LEU A 248 -12.91 21.01 -7.27
N LEU A 249 -13.76 20.68 -6.30
CA LEU A 249 -13.35 20.48 -4.91
C LEU A 249 -12.36 19.32 -4.78
N GLU A 250 -12.61 18.22 -5.49
CA GLU A 250 -11.67 17.09 -5.59
C GLU A 250 -10.33 17.53 -6.20
N GLU A 251 -10.35 18.26 -7.33
CA GLU A 251 -9.14 18.75 -7.98
C GLU A 251 -8.34 19.70 -7.07
N ILE A 252 -9.01 20.64 -6.38
CA ILE A 252 -8.36 21.56 -5.42
C ILE A 252 -7.76 20.81 -4.24
N ALA A 253 -8.46 19.80 -3.71
CA ALA A 253 -7.93 18.95 -2.64
C ALA A 253 -6.72 18.14 -3.12
N ALA A 254 -6.68 17.72 -4.39
CA ALA A 254 -5.55 17.02 -4.97
C ALA A 254 -4.35 17.93 -5.28
N LEU A 255 -4.56 19.25 -5.40
CA LEU A 255 -3.53 20.25 -5.68
C LEU A 255 -2.91 20.88 -4.43
N ASN A 256 -3.63 20.92 -3.32
CA ASN A 256 -3.18 21.57 -2.09
C ASN A 256 -3.06 20.56 -0.95
N GLU A 257 -1.92 20.53 -0.26
CA GLU A 257 -1.76 19.71 0.96
C GLU A 257 -2.06 20.49 2.25
N TRP A 258 -2.08 21.83 2.18
CA TRP A 258 -2.48 22.75 3.26
C TRP A 258 -3.35 23.89 2.72
N PRO A 259 -4.68 23.76 2.73
CA PRO A 259 -5.57 24.73 2.10
C PRO A 259 -5.71 26.01 2.93
N VAL A 260 -5.38 27.14 2.31
CA VAL A 260 -5.60 28.50 2.83
C VAL A 260 -6.40 29.28 1.78
N PRO A 261 -7.67 29.65 2.05
CA PRO A 261 -8.46 30.45 1.12
C PRO A 261 -7.87 31.86 1.01
N VAL A 262 -7.87 32.40 -0.20
CA VAL A 262 -7.52 33.80 -0.46
C VAL A 262 -8.72 34.48 -1.07
N LEU A 263 -9.20 35.52 -0.40
CA LEU A 263 -10.29 36.35 -0.90
C LEU A 263 -9.67 37.45 -1.79
N GLY A 264 -10.16 37.53 -3.02
CA GLY A 264 -9.76 38.55 -3.98
C GLY A 264 -10.99 39.20 -4.63
N ASN A 265 -10.79 40.37 -5.21
CA ASN A 265 -11.81 41.07 -5.98
C ASN A 265 -11.25 41.47 -7.35
N PHE A 266 -12.12 41.51 -8.35
CA PHE A 266 -11.80 42.07 -9.65
C PHE A 266 -12.26 43.53 -9.72
N ASP A 267 -11.58 44.34 -10.51
CA ASP A 267 -12.10 45.64 -10.92
C ASP A 267 -13.38 45.43 -11.75
N SER A 268 -14.44 46.16 -11.42
CA SER A 268 -15.76 46.00 -12.03
C SER A 268 -15.74 46.07 -13.56
N ARG A 269 -14.80 46.80 -14.15
CA ARG A 269 -14.67 46.88 -15.62
C ARG A 269 -14.32 45.55 -16.29
N PHE A 270 -13.69 44.62 -15.55
CA PHE A 270 -13.38 43.28 -16.07
C PHE A 270 -14.56 42.30 -15.93
N LEU A 271 -15.61 42.68 -15.18
CA LEU A 271 -16.82 41.88 -15.00
C LEU A 271 -17.89 42.20 -16.06
N ASP A 272 -17.67 43.21 -16.92
CA ASP A 272 -18.57 43.56 -18.04
C ASP A 272 -18.38 42.64 -19.26
N LEU A 273 -17.84 41.43 -19.02
CA LEU A 273 -17.68 40.39 -20.03
C LEU A 273 -18.85 39.39 -19.91
N PRO A 274 -19.20 38.70 -21.01
CA PRO A 274 -20.17 37.61 -20.95
C PRO A 274 -19.78 36.58 -19.89
N ASN A 275 -20.76 36.01 -19.20
CA ASN A 275 -20.54 35.06 -18.10
C ASN A 275 -19.70 33.85 -18.53
N GLU A 276 -19.82 33.43 -19.79
CA GLU A 276 -19.07 32.32 -20.38
C GLU A 276 -17.56 32.59 -20.43
N VAL A 277 -17.13 33.85 -20.38
CA VAL A 277 -15.71 34.25 -20.30
C VAL A 277 -15.23 34.32 -18.85
N LEU A 278 -16.15 34.57 -17.91
CA LEU A 278 -15.85 34.76 -16.49
C LEU A 278 -15.90 33.45 -15.69
N ILE A 279 -16.73 32.50 -16.12
CA ILE A 279 -16.98 31.23 -15.44
C ILE A 279 -16.53 30.12 -16.38
N THR A 280 -15.46 29.41 -16.01
CA THR A 280 -15.04 28.21 -16.73
C THR A 280 -16.00 27.08 -16.35
N THR A 281 -16.83 26.66 -17.30
CA THR A 281 -17.66 25.44 -17.22
C THR A 281 -16.85 24.17 -17.47
#